data_AF-A6UY13-F1
#
_entry.id   AF-A6UY13-F1
#
_cell.length_a   1.000
_cell.length_b   1.000
_cell.length_c   1.000
_cell.angle_alpha   90.00
_cell.angle_beta   90.00
_cell.angle_gamma   90.00
#
_symmetry.space_group_name_H-M   'P 1'
#
loop_
_entity.id
_entity.type
_entity.pdbx_description
1 polymer ?
#
loop_
_entity_poly.entity_id
_entity_poly.type
_entity_poly.pdbx_seq_one_letter_code
_entity_poly.pdbx_strand_id
1 'polypeptide(L)'
;MKKYLLPAFLFAAASLTGCTSYNISQPSAPVDGLVKTDLKADVAVGAPISGQSSVNILFGFIRFGGDSQFADGVTYGGGESGLGLGFDPISSTKAAAAFKAVKSADADLIVAPRYEVAVNDYFVFKKVDVKVTGSKGTIQSIR
;
A
#
# COMPACT_ATOMS: atom_id res chain seq x y z
N MET A 1 -34.49 -37.33 -33.11
CA MET A 1 -33.79 -36.58 -32.03
C MET A 1 -32.83 -37.46 -31.20
N LYS A 2 -32.25 -38.55 -31.75
CA LYS A 2 -31.40 -39.49 -31.00
C LYS A 2 -29.91 -39.45 -31.38
N LYS A 3 -29.55 -38.71 -32.44
CA LYS A 3 -28.18 -38.61 -32.99
C LYS A 3 -27.26 -37.62 -32.25
N TYR A 4 -27.84 -36.75 -31.41
CA TYR A 4 -27.09 -35.74 -30.62
C TYR A 4 -26.92 -36.13 -29.14
N LEU A 5 -27.55 -37.23 -28.71
CA LEU A 5 -27.49 -37.71 -27.32
C LEU A 5 -26.13 -38.36 -27.00
N LEU A 6 -25.53 -39.04 -27.97
CA LEU A 6 -24.24 -39.71 -27.82
C LEU A 6 -23.03 -38.74 -27.70
N PRO A 7 -22.88 -37.70 -28.55
CA PRO A 7 -21.79 -36.74 -28.39
C PRO A 7 -21.94 -35.87 -27.13
N ALA A 8 -23.18 -35.57 -26.70
CA ALA A 8 -23.42 -34.81 -25.48
C ALA A 8 -22.98 -35.57 -24.22
N PHE A 9 -23.17 -36.90 -24.19
CA PHE A 9 -22.71 -37.73 -23.07
C PHE A 9 -21.18 -37.85 -23.02
N LEU A 10 -20.52 -37.92 -24.18
CA LEU A 10 -19.06 -37.97 -24.27
C LEU A 10 -18.39 -36.66 -23.80
N PHE A 11 -18.99 -35.52 -24.14
CA PHE A 11 -18.50 -34.21 -23.70
C PHE A 11 -18.70 -34.00 -22.20
N ALA A 12 -19.78 -34.53 -21.62
CA ALA A 12 -20.04 -34.50 -20.19
C ALA A 12 -19.12 -35.44 -19.38
N ALA A 13 -18.65 -36.54 -19.98
CA ALA A 13 -17.69 -37.44 -19.33
C ALA A 13 -16.26 -36.87 -19.29
N ALA A 14 -15.88 -36.08 -20.32
CA ALA A 14 -14.56 -35.46 -20.41
C ALA A 14 -14.37 -34.25 -19.47
N SER A 15 -15.45 -33.61 -19.00
CA SER A 15 -15.35 -32.51 -18.03
C SER A 15 -15.15 -32.96 -16.58
N LEU A 16 -15.23 -34.27 -16.31
CA LEU A 16 -15.00 -34.84 -14.98
C LEU A 16 -13.53 -35.23 -14.73
N THR A 17 -12.64 -35.13 -15.73
CA THR A 17 -11.20 -35.30 -15.52
C THR A 17 -10.61 -33.98 -15.00
N GLY A 18 -10.86 -33.69 -13.73
CA GLY A 18 -10.19 -32.60 -13.03
C GLY A 18 -8.73 -32.95 -12.76
N CYS A 19 -7.83 -32.04 -13.09
CA CYS A 19 -6.45 -32.08 -12.60
C CYS A 19 -6.48 -31.93 -11.08
N THR A 20 -6.37 -33.04 -10.34
CA THR A 20 -6.14 -32.98 -8.90
C THR A 20 -4.74 -32.42 -8.66
N SER A 21 -4.68 -31.21 -8.13
CA SER A 21 -3.42 -30.60 -7.69
C SER A 21 -3.07 -31.22 -6.34
N TYR A 22 -2.06 -32.09 -6.32
CA TYR A 22 -1.49 -32.58 -5.08
C TYR A 22 -0.71 -31.46 -4.42
N ASN A 23 -1.31 -30.82 -3.41
CA ASN A 23 -0.60 -29.88 -2.56
C ASN A 23 0.14 -30.69 -1.49
N ILE A 24 1.42 -30.99 -1.74
CA ILE A 24 2.29 -31.50 -0.68
C ILE A 24 2.54 -30.33 0.27
N SER A 25 2.14 -30.49 1.53
CA SER A 25 2.59 -29.63 2.61
C SER A 25 4.08 -29.87 2.80
N GLN A 26 4.90 -29.19 2.01
CA GLN A 26 6.30 -29.01 2.34
C GLN A 26 6.29 -28.17 3.62
N PRO A 27 6.77 -28.67 4.77
CA PRO A 27 7.05 -27.81 5.90
C PRO A 27 8.26 -26.96 5.51
N SER A 28 8.04 -25.93 4.69
CA SER A 28 8.81 -24.73 4.85
C SER A 28 8.37 -24.21 6.21
N ALA A 29 9.25 -24.35 7.21
CA ALA A 29 9.32 -23.29 8.18
C ALA A 29 9.97 -22.14 7.41
N PRO A 30 9.21 -21.19 6.81
CA PRO A 30 9.84 -19.92 6.51
C PRO A 30 10.46 -19.51 7.84
N VAL A 31 11.76 -19.22 7.82
CA VAL A 31 12.39 -18.55 8.95
C VAL A 31 11.75 -17.17 8.96
N ASP A 32 10.55 -17.07 9.53
CA ASP A 32 9.87 -15.83 9.90
C ASP A 32 10.49 -15.34 11.22
N GLY A 33 11.81 -15.41 11.27
CA GLY A 33 12.61 -14.75 12.27
C GLY A 33 12.69 -13.32 11.83
N LEU A 34 11.91 -12.46 12.47
CA LEU A 34 12.09 -11.01 12.36
C LEU A 34 13.52 -10.72 12.86
N VAL A 35 14.50 -10.70 11.95
CA VAL A 35 15.89 -10.41 12.27
C VAL A 35 15.95 -8.92 12.58
N LYS A 36 15.70 -8.57 13.84
CA LYS A 36 15.96 -7.23 14.37
C LYS A 36 17.47 -7.10 14.50
N THR A 37 18.10 -6.56 13.48
CA THR A 37 19.47 -6.08 13.57
C THR A 37 19.45 -4.70 14.20
N ASP A 38 20.19 -4.49 15.29
CA ASP A 38 20.39 -3.18 15.91
C ASP A 38 21.37 -2.35 15.07
N LEU A 39 21.01 -2.10 13.80
CA LEU A 39 21.83 -1.32 12.89
C LEU A 39 21.78 0.15 13.31
N LYS A 40 22.94 0.71 13.62
CA LYS A 40 23.08 2.14 13.84
C LYS A 40 23.28 2.79 12.49
N ALA A 41 22.20 3.35 11.95
CA ALA A 41 22.27 4.20 10.78
C ALA A 41 22.73 5.60 11.20
N ASP A 42 23.86 6.06 10.63
CA ASP A 42 24.25 7.46 10.72
C ASP A 42 23.49 8.25 9.66
N VAL A 43 22.56 9.10 10.12
CA VAL A 43 21.64 9.86 9.28
C VAL A 43 22.06 11.32 9.28
N ALA A 44 22.58 11.79 8.15
CA ALA A 44 22.85 13.20 7.96
C ALA A 44 21.53 13.95 7.78
N VAL A 45 21.29 14.92 8.67
CA VAL A 45 20.11 15.80 8.61
C VAL A 45 20.44 16.99 7.72
N GLY A 46 19.77 17.06 6.57
CA GLY A 46 19.92 18.12 5.57
C GLY A 46 18.81 19.17 5.61
N ALA A 47 18.60 19.81 4.46
CA ALA A 47 17.61 20.87 4.25
C ALA A 47 16.16 20.41 4.55
N PRO A 48 15.25 21.33 4.87
CA PRO A 48 13.84 21.01 5.03
C PRO A 48 13.22 20.51 3.71
N ILE A 49 12.39 19.47 3.81
CA ILE A 49 11.70 18.82 2.70
C ILE A 49 10.20 18.84 2.94
N SER A 50 9.42 18.89 1.86
CA SER A 50 7.97 18.86 1.94
C SER A 50 7.34 18.14 0.76
N GLY A 51 6.19 17.53 0.99
CA GLY A 51 5.39 16.87 -0.03
C GLY A 51 3.91 17.04 0.26
N GLN A 52 3.11 17.09 -0.81
CA GLN A 52 1.68 17.33 -0.72
C GLN A 52 0.94 16.36 -1.63
N SER A 53 -0.16 15.82 -1.11
CA SER A 53 -1.07 14.93 -1.83
C SER A 53 -2.50 15.23 -1.43
N SER A 54 -3.43 15.03 -2.35
CA SER A 54 -4.85 15.24 -2.11
C SER A 54 -5.66 14.16 -2.80
N VAL A 55 -6.73 13.69 -2.16
CA VAL A 55 -7.69 12.75 -2.75
C VAL A 55 -9.11 13.26 -2.52
N ASN A 56 -9.99 13.08 -3.51
CA ASN A 56 -11.41 13.33 -3.32
C ASN A 56 -12.14 11.99 -3.14
N ILE A 57 -13.13 11.99 -2.26
CA ILE A 57 -13.93 10.83 -1.90
C ILE A 57 -15.39 11.23 -2.13
N LEU A 58 -16.00 10.64 -3.14
CA LEU A 58 -17.42 10.77 -3.45
C LEU A 58 -18.20 9.70 -2.66
N PHE A 59 -19.32 10.11 -2.07
CA PHE A 59 -20.24 9.22 -1.35
C PHE A 59 -19.62 8.40 -0.20
N GLY A 60 -18.42 8.76 0.26
CA GLY A 60 -17.72 8.06 1.34
C GLY A 60 -16.97 6.78 0.95
N PHE A 61 -17.10 6.30 -0.29
CA PHE A 61 -16.44 5.05 -0.75
C PHE A 61 -15.80 5.14 -2.14
N ILE A 62 -16.21 6.08 -3.00
CA ILE A 62 -15.63 6.24 -4.34
C ILE A 62 -14.47 7.23 -4.25
N ARG A 63 -13.24 6.75 -4.37
CA ARG A 63 -12.07 7.63 -4.48
C ARG A 63 -11.95 8.12 -5.92
N PHE A 64 -11.86 9.43 -6.10
CA PHE A 64 -11.72 10.05 -7.41
C PHE A 64 -10.70 11.19 -7.38
N GLY A 65 -9.70 11.10 -8.25
CA GLY A 65 -8.55 11.98 -8.23
C GLY A 65 -7.64 11.70 -7.04
N GLY A 66 -6.34 11.59 -7.31
CA GLY A 66 -5.33 11.22 -6.33
C GLY A 66 -4.02 10.88 -7.02
N ASP A 67 -2.99 10.67 -6.23
CA ASP A 67 -1.69 10.23 -6.75
C ASP A 67 -1.72 8.74 -7.11
N SER A 68 -0.89 8.33 -8.07
CA SER A 68 -0.69 6.94 -8.48
C SER A 68 0.58 6.31 -7.91
N GLN A 69 1.38 7.11 -7.21
CA GLN A 69 2.67 6.70 -6.63
C GLN A 69 2.63 6.90 -5.11
N PHE A 70 3.04 5.86 -4.40
CA PHE A 70 2.94 5.77 -2.96
C PHE A 70 4.25 5.21 -2.41
N ALA A 71 4.64 5.68 -1.22
CA ALA A 71 5.73 5.07 -0.49
C ALA A 71 5.19 3.79 0.17
N ASP A 72 5.76 2.65 -0.19
CA ASP A 72 5.41 1.35 0.38
C ASP A 72 6.02 1.17 1.78
N GLY A 73 5.36 0.42 2.66
CA GLY A 73 5.80 0.22 4.05
C GLY A 73 5.62 1.44 4.98
N VAL A 74 4.92 2.47 4.51
CA VAL A 74 4.69 3.70 5.27
C VAL A 74 3.40 3.61 6.09
N THR A 75 3.45 2.96 7.25
CA THR A 75 2.36 2.91 8.23
C THR A 75 2.52 4.01 9.28
N TYR A 76 2.02 5.22 9.01
CA TYR A 76 2.03 6.32 9.98
C TYR A 76 0.76 6.37 10.84
N GLY A 77 0.88 5.92 12.09
CA GLY A 77 0.03 6.36 13.21
C GLY A 77 -1.42 5.88 13.19
N GLY A 78 -1.67 4.65 12.77
CA GLY A 78 -2.97 4.00 12.92
C GLY A 78 -2.80 2.51 12.69
N GLY A 79 -3.02 1.71 13.73
CA GLY A 79 -3.11 0.27 13.59
C GLY A 79 -4.15 -0.06 12.51
N GLU A 80 -3.87 -1.12 11.77
CA GLU A 80 -4.73 -1.72 10.77
C GLU A 80 -6.16 -1.77 11.33
N SER A 81 -6.99 -0.80 10.94
CA SER A 81 -8.34 -0.69 11.46
C SER A 81 -9.19 -1.74 10.75
N GLY A 82 -9.17 -2.96 11.30
CA GLY A 82 -10.26 -3.93 11.40
C GLY A 82 -10.90 -4.51 10.13
N LEU A 83 -10.65 -3.95 8.95
CA LEU A 83 -11.18 -4.44 7.68
C LEU A 83 -10.06 -4.32 6.66
N GLY A 84 -9.29 -5.41 6.48
CA GLY A 84 -8.10 -5.52 5.62
C GLY A 84 -8.37 -5.39 4.12
N LEU A 85 -9.14 -4.39 3.72
CA LEU A 85 -9.50 -4.10 2.33
C LEU A 85 -8.72 -2.90 1.75
N GLY A 86 -7.69 -2.39 2.43
CA GLY A 86 -6.84 -1.32 1.88
C GLY A 86 -7.56 0.01 1.61
N PHE A 87 -8.78 0.19 2.14
CA PHE A 87 -9.65 1.33 1.83
C PHE A 87 -9.53 2.52 2.78
N ASP A 88 -8.45 2.70 3.55
CA ASP A 88 -8.19 3.99 4.23
C ASP A 88 -7.58 5.04 3.27
N PRO A 89 -8.34 6.06 2.82
CA PRO A 89 -7.84 7.05 1.88
C PRO A 89 -6.78 7.94 2.54
N ILE A 90 -6.88 8.19 3.84
CA ILE A 90 -5.97 9.10 4.56
C ILE A 90 -4.57 8.49 4.61
N SER A 91 -4.46 7.20 4.92
CA SER A 91 -3.19 6.47 4.89
C SER A 91 -2.55 6.51 3.49
N SER A 92 -3.34 6.24 2.43
CA SER A 92 -2.83 6.30 1.06
C SER A 92 -2.35 7.71 0.64
N THR A 93 -3.08 8.77 1.02
CA THR A 93 -2.69 10.15 0.71
C THR A 93 -1.46 10.59 1.51
N LYS A 94 -1.31 10.13 2.77
CA LYS A 94 -0.08 10.32 3.55
C LYS A 94 1.12 9.63 2.90
N ALA A 95 0.97 8.40 2.43
CA ALA A 95 2.02 7.66 1.73
C ALA A 95 2.44 8.35 0.41
N ALA A 96 1.47 8.90 -0.33
CA ALA A 96 1.75 9.68 -1.54
C ALA A 96 2.47 11.00 -1.24
N ALA A 97 2.05 11.73 -0.20
CA ALA A 97 2.71 12.96 0.24
C ALA A 97 4.17 12.68 0.68
N ALA A 98 4.39 11.60 1.42
CA ALA A 98 5.73 11.15 1.82
C ALA A 98 6.60 10.78 0.61
N PHE A 99 6.07 10.00 -0.34
CA PHE A 99 6.76 9.66 -1.58
C PHE A 99 7.24 10.90 -2.32
N LYS A 100 6.36 11.89 -2.51
CA LYS A 100 6.71 13.15 -3.17
C LYS A 100 7.79 13.93 -2.43
N ALA A 101 7.71 14.00 -1.10
CA ALA A 101 8.70 14.69 -0.28
C ALA A 101 10.10 14.07 -0.42
N VAL A 102 10.18 12.74 -0.37
CA VAL A 102 11.44 12.00 -0.46
C VAL A 102 11.97 12.02 -1.89
N LYS A 103 11.12 11.78 -2.89
CA LYS A 103 11.50 11.71 -4.30
C LYS A 103 11.96 13.05 -4.87
N SER A 104 11.31 14.16 -4.48
CA SER A 104 11.70 15.50 -4.94
C SER A 104 12.99 16.00 -4.28
N ALA A 105 13.24 15.58 -3.04
CA ALA A 105 14.42 15.98 -2.29
C ALA A 105 15.62 15.04 -2.45
N ASP A 106 15.47 13.93 -3.18
CA ASP A 106 16.47 12.87 -3.31
C ASP A 106 17.01 12.43 -1.93
N ALA A 107 16.07 12.15 -1.02
CA ALA A 107 16.34 11.72 0.36
C ALA A 107 16.17 10.21 0.50
N ASP A 108 16.78 9.61 1.53
CA ASP A 108 16.54 8.20 1.89
C ASP A 108 15.36 8.07 2.86
N LEU A 109 15.23 9.05 3.76
CA LEU A 109 14.15 9.10 4.75
C LEU A 109 13.79 10.54 5.13
N ILE A 110 12.62 10.72 5.76
CA ILE A 110 12.20 11.99 6.34
C ILE A 110 12.54 12.00 7.82
N VAL A 111 13.41 12.91 8.24
CA VAL A 111 13.74 13.11 9.66
C VAL A 111 12.67 14.01 10.29
N ALA A 112 12.13 13.58 11.43
CA ALA A 112 11.10 14.29 12.19
C ALA A 112 9.89 14.75 11.34
N PRO A 113 9.19 13.83 10.65
CA PRO A 113 8.05 14.20 9.81
C PRO A 113 6.89 14.78 10.64
N ARG A 114 6.27 15.82 10.10
CA ARG A 114 5.05 16.46 10.59
C ARG A 114 3.99 16.38 9.50
N TYR A 115 2.84 15.82 9.84
CA TYR A 115 1.72 15.66 8.92
C TYR A 115 0.61 16.66 9.27
N GLU A 116 0.26 17.47 8.30
CA GLU A 116 -0.92 18.33 8.30
C GLU A 116 -1.99 17.63 7.45
N VAL A 117 -3.10 17.22 8.06
CA VAL A 117 -4.23 16.58 7.37
C VAL A 117 -5.42 17.52 7.44
N ALA A 118 -5.85 18.06 6.31
CA ALA A 118 -7.06 18.85 6.20
C ALA A 118 -8.16 18.00 5.56
N VAL A 119 -9.24 17.77 6.30
CA VAL A 119 -10.43 17.05 5.83
C VAL A 119 -11.54 18.06 5.64
N ASN A 120 -11.92 18.27 4.38
CA ASN A 120 -13.03 19.15 4.02
C ASN A 120 -14.23 18.28 3.64
N ASP A 121 -15.27 18.31 4.46
CA ASP A 121 -16.50 17.54 4.26
C ASP A 121 -17.61 18.42 3.66
N TYR A 122 -18.00 18.11 2.42
CA TYR A 122 -19.03 18.83 1.67
C TYR A 122 -20.31 18.02 1.48
N PHE A 123 -20.64 17.15 2.44
CA PHE A 123 -21.82 16.27 2.51
C PHE A 123 -21.89 15.19 1.40
N VAL A 124 -21.77 15.56 0.12
CA VAL A 124 -21.78 14.66 -1.04
C VAL A 124 -20.36 14.24 -1.45
N PHE A 125 -19.39 15.13 -1.23
CA PHE A 125 -17.97 14.87 -1.50
C PHE A 125 -17.12 15.26 -0.30
N LYS A 126 -16.05 14.50 -0.07
CA LYS A 126 -15.04 14.73 0.95
C LYS A 126 -13.70 14.94 0.26
N LYS A 127 -12.96 15.99 0.63
CA LYS A 127 -11.60 16.23 0.15
C LYS A 127 -10.63 16.05 1.29
N VAL A 128 -9.61 15.22 1.09
CA VAL A 128 -8.54 15.01 2.06
C VAL A 128 -7.26 15.55 1.44
N ASP A 129 -6.74 16.61 2.04
CA ASP A 129 -5.46 17.20 1.68
C ASP A 129 -4.44 16.83 2.77
N VAL A 130 -3.31 16.27 2.36
CA VAL A 130 -2.22 15.90 3.27
C VAL A 130 -0.94 16.61 2.82
N LYS A 131 -0.33 17.30 3.77
CA LYS A 131 1.00 17.87 3.63
C LYS A 131 1.92 17.25 4.65
N VAL A 132 3.09 16.82 4.20
CA VAL A 132 4.18 16.38 5.06
C VAL A 132 5.32 17.37 4.98
N THR A 133 5.91 17.70 6.12
CA THR A 133 7.13 18.48 6.24
C THR A 133 8.10 17.78 7.17
N GLY A 134 9.39 17.86 6.89
CA GLY A 134 10.44 17.34 7.76
C GLY A 134 11.81 17.78 7.26
N SER A 135 12.87 17.13 7.72
CA SER A 135 14.22 17.36 7.19
C SER A 135 14.66 16.19 6.32
N LYS A 136 15.47 16.48 5.29
CA LYS A 136 16.13 15.46 4.47
C LYS A 136 16.99 14.57 5.36
N GLY A 137 16.75 13.27 5.36
CA GLY A 137 17.64 12.27 5.93
C GLY A 137 18.39 11.56 4.82
N THR A 138 19.72 11.54 4.91
CA THR A 138 20.58 10.75 4.01
C THR A 138 21.39 9.77 4.85
N ILE A 139 21.34 8.49 4.50
CA ILE A 139 22.06 7.42 5.20
C ILE A 139 23.51 7.45 4.72
N GLN A 140 24.45 7.81 5.61
CA GLN A 140 25.87 7.80 5.26
C GLN A 140 26.53 6.46 5.51
N SER A 141 26.13 5.78 6.58
CA SER A 141 26.73 4.53 7.03
C SER A 141 25.71 3.72 7.82
N ILE A 142 25.75 2.40 7.65
CA ILE A 142 24.99 1.43 8.43
C ILE A 142 26.03 0.55 9.11
N ARG A 143 26.02 0.48 10.45
CA ARG A 143 26.93 -0.33 11.25
C ARG A 143 26.20 -1.24 12.22
#